data_AF-A0A9N8YWN8-F1
#
_entry.id   AF-A0A9N8YWN8-F1
#
_cell.length_a   1.000
_cell.length_b   1.000
_cell.length_c   1.000
_cell.angle_alpha   90.00
_cell.angle_beta   90.00
_cell.angle_gamma   90.00
#
_symmetry.space_group_name_H-M   'P 1'
#
loop_
_entity.id
_entity.type
_entity.pdbx_description
1 polymer ?
#
loop_
_entity_poly.entity_id
_entity_poly.type
_entity_poly.pdbx_seq_one_letter_code
_entity_poly.pdbx_strand_id
1 'polypeptide(L)'
;MGNKISRQIAKRKKSTRTNSSGESSSDSSSNIQLTPQLRTLAGRPYFDESFSSYILPADWEEADRVQALHFVLKHMFNGNYCAKLSDIIKPGTQEFPEADVYGIDIASSFPNQIKPNNCHFQTCDILEGLPFDDNEFDYVFMRYMSVSIKKDQWLSVLKDIKRVMKPGGVIESVELNSFPYSMGPVMIQFMNKMNDAMIEVLGMELQVKLEPMFKELSFQNVTSISKYISLGKWDENTGKIGQIWTTNTYQMGESAKPILAAAMNLTEDEWD
;
A
#
# COMPACT_ATOMS: atom_id res chain seq x y z
N MET A 1 40.64 -27.24 -19.52
CA MET A 1 40.62 -25.87 -18.97
C MET A 1 39.19 -25.62 -18.53
N GLY A 2 38.77 -25.87 -17.29
CA GLY A 2 39.19 -25.21 -16.03
C GLY A 2 38.54 -23.82 -15.99
N ASN A 3 37.62 -23.42 -15.10
CA ASN A 3 37.33 -23.85 -13.74
C ASN A 3 35.85 -23.62 -13.37
N LYS A 4 35.30 -24.51 -12.54
CA LYS A 4 34.18 -24.25 -11.63
C LYS A 4 34.70 -23.41 -10.46
N ILE A 5 33.96 -22.39 -10.03
CA ILE A 5 34.16 -21.76 -8.72
C ILE A 5 32.82 -21.75 -7.96
N SER A 6 32.78 -22.64 -6.98
CA SER A 6 31.84 -22.78 -5.88
C SER A 6 31.93 -21.59 -4.91
N ARG A 7 30.79 -21.00 -4.52
CA ARG A 7 30.71 -20.05 -3.40
C ARG A 7 30.61 -20.81 -2.07
N GLN A 8 31.56 -20.58 -1.18
CA GLN A 8 31.62 -21.11 0.17
C GLN A 8 30.66 -20.35 1.09
N ILE A 9 29.89 -21.10 1.87
CA ILE A 9 29.06 -20.62 2.97
C ILE A 9 29.94 -20.55 4.22
N ALA A 10 30.18 -19.35 4.74
CA ALA A 10 30.87 -19.16 6.02
C ALA A 10 29.91 -19.39 7.19
N LYS A 11 30.04 -20.54 7.87
CA LYS A 11 29.40 -20.82 9.16
C LYS A 11 30.08 -20.01 10.26
N ARG A 12 29.33 -19.14 10.95
CA ARG A 12 29.80 -18.41 12.13
C ARG A 12 29.74 -19.35 13.36
N LYS A 13 30.89 -19.57 14.01
CA LYS A 13 31.07 -20.41 15.20
C LYS A 13 30.40 -19.77 16.43
N LYS A 14 29.67 -20.58 17.21
CA LYS A 14 29.29 -20.31 18.60
C LYS A 14 30.55 -20.35 19.48
N SER A 15 30.76 -19.31 20.29
CA SER A 15 31.70 -19.28 21.41
C SER A 15 30.90 -19.02 22.70
N THR A 16 31.25 -19.71 23.78
CA THR A 16 30.52 -19.73 25.05
C THR A 16 31.38 -19.18 26.20
N ARG A 17 30.75 -18.34 27.05
CA ARG A 17 31.07 -17.91 28.45
C ARG A 17 32.28 -16.97 28.62
N THR A 18 32.27 -15.93 29.48
CA THR A 18 31.82 -15.78 30.90
C THR A 18 31.52 -14.31 31.30
N ASN A 19 30.79 -14.13 32.42
CA ASN A 19 30.37 -12.91 33.15
C ASN A 19 31.43 -11.80 33.40
N SER A 20 31.00 -10.53 33.37
CA SER A 20 30.99 -9.61 34.54
C SER A 20 30.46 -8.19 34.22
N SER A 21 29.59 -7.69 35.11
CA SER A 21 29.31 -6.30 35.51
C SER A 21 29.23 -5.15 34.49
N GLY A 22 27.99 -4.67 34.30
CA GLY A 22 27.58 -3.28 34.53
C GLY A 22 28.16 -2.20 33.62
N GLU A 23 27.43 -1.87 32.55
CA GLU A 23 27.40 -0.52 31.97
C GLU A 23 26.05 -0.34 31.24
N SER A 24 25.35 0.73 31.58
CA SER A 24 24.10 1.14 30.96
C SER A 24 24.36 1.66 29.56
N SER A 25 24.20 0.81 28.55
CA SER A 25 24.18 1.23 27.15
C SER A 25 22.77 1.70 26.80
N SER A 26 22.60 3.02 26.69
CA SER A 26 21.50 3.62 25.96
C SER A 26 21.52 3.09 24.53
N ASP A 27 20.55 2.24 24.21
CA ASP A 27 20.39 1.70 22.86
C ASP A 27 19.87 2.82 21.96
N SER A 28 20.78 3.51 21.29
CA SER A 28 20.44 4.44 20.22
C SER A 28 20.05 3.59 19.01
N SER A 29 18.76 3.24 18.90
CA SER A 29 18.19 2.77 17.65
C SER A 29 18.44 3.85 16.60
N SER A 30 19.40 3.59 15.73
CA SER A 30 19.65 4.45 14.57
C SER A 30 18.42 4.33 13.68
N ASN A 31 17.58 5.38 13.68
CA ASN A 31 16.52 5.54 12.69
C ASN A 31 17.19 5.64 11.32
N ILE A 32 17.31 4.52 10.61
CA ILE A 32 17.77 4.49 9.23
C ILE A 32 16.66 5.11 8.41
N GLN A 33 16.80 6.39 8.09
CA GLN A 33 15.87 7.09 7.22
C GLN A 33 16.09 6.58 5.79
N LEU A 34 15.13 5.77 5.28
CA LEU A 34 15.12 5.30 3.90
C LEU A 34 15.21 6.51 2.97
N THR A 35 16.30 6.58 2.20
CA THR A 35 16.49 7.64 1.20
C THR A 35 15.90 7.14 -0.12
N PRO A 36 14.83 7.76 -0.64
CA PRO A 36 14.18 7.29 -1.84
C PRO A 36 15.08 7.43 -3.06
N GLN A 37 15.18 6.37 -3.86
CA GLN A 37 15.84 6.42 -5.16
C GLN A 37 14.80 6.79 -6.21
N LEU A 38 15.05 7.86 -6.95
CA LEU A 38 14.11 8.42 -7.92
C LEU A 38 14.71 8.44 -9.32
N ARG A 39 13.84 8.26 -10.32
CA ARG A 39 14.08 8.48 -11.74
C ARG A 39 13.08 9.49 -12.29
N THR A 40 13.38 10.07 -13.44
CA THR A 40 12.47 11.03 -14.10
C THR A 40 11.82 10.40 -15.31
N LEU A 41 10.48 10.37 -15.36
CA LEU A 41 9.69 9.94 -16.52
C LEU A 41 8.72 11.06 -16.88
N ALA A 42 8.63 11.42 -18.17
CA ALA A 42 7.77 12.50 -18.65
C ALA A 42 7.86 13.82 -17.81
N GLY A 43 9.06 14.14 -17.31
CA GLY A 43 9.30 15.34 -16.51
C GLY A 43 8.89 15.26 -15.03
N ARG A 44 8.33 14.13 -14.57
CA ARG A 44 7.93 13.92 -13.17
C ARG A 44 8.84 12.90 -12.48
N PRO A 45 9.05 13.02 -11.14
CA PRO A 45 9.83 12.04 -10.40
C PRO A 45 9.01 10.77 -10.13
N TYR A 46 9.60 9.60 -10.32
CA TYR A 46 9.04 8.30 -9.98
C TYR A 46 10.07 7.55 -9.13
N PHE A 47 9.63 6.61 -8.30
CA PHE A 47 10.57 5.69 -7.65
C PHE A 47 11.31 4.87 -8.71
N ASP A 48 12.59 4.61 -8.45
CA ASP A 48 13.34 3.63 -9.22
C ASP A 48 12.75 2.24 -9.01
N GLU A 49 12.71 1.42 -10.07
CA GLU A 49 12.14 0.06 -10.01
C GLU A 49 12.88 -0.86 -9.04
N SER A 50 14.17 -0.59 -8.79
CA SER A 50 14.94 -1.33 -7.78
C SER A 50 14.60 -0.92 -6.34
N PHE A 51 13.91 0.21 -6.17
CA PHE A 51 13.53 0.75 -4.86
C PHE A 51 12.05 0.52 -4.54
N SER A 52 11.14 0.70 -5.51
CA SER A 52 9.71 0.48 -5.28
C SER A 52 9.01 -0.01 -6.55
N SER A 53 7.96 -0.82 -6.37
CA SER A 53 7.07 -1.22 -7.46
C SER A 53 5.94 -0.21 -7.71
N TYR A 54 5.92 0.92 -6.99
CA TYR A 54 4.91 1.96 -7.15
C TYR A 54 4.98 2.61 -8.54
N ILE A 55 3.90 2.50 -9.31
CA ILE A 55 3.87 2.94 -10.71
C ILE A 55 3.37 4.38 -10.92
N LEU A 56 3.19 5.14 -9.85
CA LEU A 56 2.77 6.54 -9.92
C LEU A 56 3.90 7.47 -9.45
N PRO A 57 3.85 8.76 -9.80
CA PRO A 57 4.87 9.74 -9.43
C PRO A 57 5.08 9.89 -7.92
N ALA A 58 6.27 10.32 -7.52
CA ALA A 58 6.63 10.65 -6.14
C ALA A 58 6.71 12.18 -5.97
N ASP A 59 5.62 12.89 -6.28
CA ASP A 59 5.53 14.34 -6.19
C ASP A 59 4.26 14.83 -5.47
N TRP A 60 4.14 16.15 -5.33
CA TRP A 60 3.03 16.79 -4.63
C TRP A 60 1.70 16.65 -5.38
N GLU A 61 1.71 16.57 -6.71
CA GLU A 61 0.50 16.35 -7.51
C GLU A 61 -0.08 14.97 -7.25
N GLU A 62 0.78 13.94 -7.15
CA GLU A 62 0.34 12.61 -6.74
C GLU A 62 -0.14 12.58 -5.29
N ALA A 63 0.53 13.29 -4.38
CA ALA A 63 0.07 13.43 -3.00
C ALA A 63 -1.34 14.05 -2.92
N ASP A 64 -1.60 15.12 -3.68
CA ASP A 64 -2.92 15.75 -3.78
C ASP A 64 -3.97 14.81 -4.40
N ARG A 65 -3.59 14.02 -5.42
CA ARG A 65 -4.46 13.01 -6.01
C ARG A 65 -4.83 11.92 -4.99
N VAL A 66 -3.87 11.39 -4.23
CA VAL A 66 -4.13 10.40 -3.17
C VAL A 66 -4.97 11.00 -2.04
N GLN A 67 -4.78 12.27 -1.71
CA GLN A 67 -5.61 12.99 -0.75
C GLN A 67 -7.07 13.13 -1.23
N ALA A 68 -7.28 13.45 -2.52
CA ALA A 68 -8.63 13.47 -3.10
C ALA A 68 -9.28 12.08 -3.07
N LEU A 69 -8.51 11.02 -3.38
CA LEU A 69 -8.95 9.63 -3.26
C LEU A 69 -9.37 9.29 -1.83
N HIS A 70 -8.62 9.75 -0.82
CA HIS A 70 -8.98 9.56 0.58
C HIS A 70 -10.38 10.12 0.88
N PHE A 71 -10.70 11.34 0.42
CA PHE A 71 -12.01 11.95 0.63
C PHE A 71 -13.13 11.23 -0.11
N VAL A 72 -12.87 10.78 -1.35
CA VAL A 72 -13.84 9.97 -2.12
C VAL A 72 -14.17 8.69 -1.37
N LEU A 73 -13.17 7.92 -0.97
CA LEU A 73 -13.37 6.65 -0.25
C LEU A 73 -14.05 6.87 1.10
N LYS A 74 -13.62 7.89 1.85
CA LYS A 74 -14.25 8.26 3.13
C LYS A 74 -15.75 8.55 2.96
N HIS A 75 -16.13 9.24 1.90
CA HIS A 75 -17.52 9.50 1.59
C HIS A 75 -18.29 8.21 1.25
N MET A 76 -17.73 7.38 0.37
CA MET A 76 -18.36 6.12 -0.08
C MET A 76 -18.60 5.10 1.04
N PHE A 77 -17.72 5.10 2.04
CA PHE A 77 -17.79 4.20 3.20
C PHE A 77 -18.35 4.87 4.46
N ASN A 78 -18.77 6.14 4.38
CA ASN A 78 -19.32 6.92 5.50
C ASN A 78 -18.39 6.98 6.73
N GLY A 79 -17.07 6.93 6.53
CA GLY A 79 -16.11 6.86 7.63
C GLY A 79 -14.67 6.68 7.17
N ASN A 80 -13.72 6.75 8.12
CA ASN A 80 -12.31 6.48 7.85
C ASN A 80 -12.02 4.97 7.77
N TYR A 81 -12.81 4.17 8.49
CA TYR A 81 -12.76 2.71 8.60
C TYR A 81 -14.19 2.15 8.64
N CYS A 82 -14.35 0.87 8.31
CA CYS A 82 -15.59 0.12 8.35
C CYS A 82 -15.67 -0.83 9.55
N ALA A 83 -14.53 -1.21 10.12
CA ALA A 83 -14.47 -2.10 11.27
C ALA A 83 -15.23 -1.49 12.46
N LYS A 84 -15.96 -2.34 13.19
CA LYS A 84 -16.62 -1.95 14.45
C LYS A 84 -15.60 -1.90 15.57
N LEU A 85 -14.77 -0.86 15.55
CA LEU A 85 -13.66 -0.72 16.49
C LEU A 85 -14.11 -0.61 17.94
N SER A 86 -15.36 -0.22 18.24
CA SER A 86 -15.93 -0.23 19.59
C SER A 86 -15.91 -1.60 20.28
N ASP A 87 -15.88 -2.68 19.50
CA ASP A 87 -15.88 -4.05 20.03
C ASP A 87 -14.46 -4.52 20.43
N ILE A 88 -13.43 -3.75 20.05
CA ILE A 88 -12.01 -4.12 20.11
C ILE A 88 -11.21 -3.07 20.90
N ILE A 89 -11.50 -1.80 20.66
CA ILE A 89 -10.88 -0.64 21.27
C ILE A 89 -11.95 0.07 22.09
N LYS A 90 -11.70 0.28 23.38
CA LYS A 90 -12.63 1.04 24.23
C LYS A 90 -12.69 2.48 23.71
N PRO A 91 -13.88 3.02 23.41
CA PRO A 91 -13.99 4.38 22.92
C PRO A 91 -13.58 5.38 24.01
N GLY A 92 -12.58 6.20 23.69
CA GLY A 92 -12.40 7.55 24.23
C GLY A 92 -12.48 8.51 23.04
N THR A 93 -12.46 9.83 23.18
CA THR A 93 -12.72 10.76 22.05
C THR A 93 -11.50 11.39 21.35
N GLN A 94 -11.53 11.80 20.08
CA GLN A 94 -12.77 12.05 19.35
C GLN A 94 -13.45 10.78 18.87
N GLU A 95 -12.69 9.76 18.46
CA GLU A 95 -13.18 8.37 18.37
C GLU A 95 -12.31 7.37 19.16
N PHE A 96 -10.97 7.57 19.26
CA PHE A 96 -10.02 6.80 20.12
C PHE A 96 -8.70 7.57 20.50
N PRO A 97 -8.66 8.46 21.51
CA PRO A 97 -7.49 9.25 21.94
C PRO A 97 -6.50 8.43 22.74
N GLU A 98 -6.98 7.34 23.35
CA GLU A 98 -6.17 6.41 24.12
C GLU A 98 -5.49 5.37 23.22
N ALA A 99 -5.77 5.40 21.90
CA ALA A 99 -5.12 4.52 20.95
C ALA A 99 -3.83 5.15 20.45
N ASP A 100 -2.72 4.43 20.57
CA ASP A 100 -1.50 4.77 19.85
C ASP A 100 -1.62 4.33 18.38
N VAL A 101 -1.41 5.27 17.47
CA VAL A 101 -1.53 5.09 16.03
C VAL A 101 -0.15 5.13 15.42
N TYR A 102 0.22 4.06 14.73
CA TYR A 102 1.50 3.94 14.04
C TYR A 102 1.25 3.95 12.55
N GLY A 103 1.78 4.97 11.86
CA GLY A 103 1.76 5.08 10.41
C GLY A 103 3.12 4.77 9.82
N ILE A 104 3.14 3.97 8.76
CA ILE A 104 4.35 3.67 8.00
C ILE A 104 4.12 3.99 6.53
N ASP A 105 5.16 4.47 5.87
CA ASP A 105 5.17 4.75 4.44
C ASP A 105 6.62 4.61 3.92
N ILE A 106 6.81 4.26 2.65
CA ILE A 106 8.14 4.24 2.04
C ILE A 106 8.68 5.66 1.80
N ALA A 107 7.79 6.65 1.70
CA ALA A 107 8.11 8.07 1.62
C ALA A 107 8.03 8.75 2.99
N SER A 108 8.91 9.71 3.25
CA SER A 108 8.94 10.48 4.50
C SER A 108 8.00 11.71 4.49
N SER A 109 6.88 11.61 3.77
CA SER A 109 5.96 12.74 3.49
C SER A 109 4.92 13.00 4.59
N PHE A 110 5.01 12.31 5.73
CA PHE A 110 4.10 12.47 6.86
C PHE A 110 4.45 13.70 7.73
N PRO A 111 3.47 14.26 8.47
CA PRO A 111 3.68 15.44 9.30
C PRO A 111 4.61 15.15 10.49
N ASN A 112 5.78 15.77 10.51
CA ASN A 112 6.77 15.57 11.58
C ASN A 112 6.54 16.48 12.81
N GLN A 113 5.94 17.65 12.64
CA GLN A 113 5.85 18.68 13.68
C GLN A 113 4.42 18.91 14.21
N ILE A 114 3.41 18.76 13.36
CA ILE A 114 2.01 19.04 13.70
C ILE A 114 1.22 17.73 13.62
N LYS A 115 1.23 16.97 14.71
CA LYS A 115 0.47 15.73 14.87
C LYS A 115 0.08 15.50 16.34
N PRO A 116 -0.98 14.72 16.61
CA PRO A 116 -1.28 14.25 17.96
C PRO A 116 -0.11 13.47 18.59
N ASN A 117 -0.02 13.51 19.92
CA ASN A 117 1.08 12.86 20.66
C ASN A 117 1.04 11.32 20.55
N ASN A 118 -0.16 10.75 20.40
CA ASN A 118 -0.43 9.32 20.21
C ASN A 118 -0.30 8.89 18.74
N CYS A 119 0.28 9.71 17.87
CA CYS A 119 0.56 9.33 16.48
C CYS A 119 2.07 9.21 16.26
N HIS A 120 2.53 8.08 15.75
CA HIS A 120 3.93 7.76 15.50
C HIS A 120 4.10 7.45 14.03
N PHE A 121 5.03 8.10 13.35
CA PHE A 121 5.27 7.86 11.92
C PHE A 121 6.74 7.51 11.70
N GLN A 122 6.98 6.53 10.85
CA GLN A 122 8.32 6.14 10.44
C GLN A 122 8.34 5.65 9.00
N THR A 123 9.48 5.81 8.35
CA THR A 123 9.65 5.32 6.98
C THR A 123 9.89 3.81 7.00
N CYS A 124 9.15 3.04 6.21
CA CYS A 124 9.28 1.59 6.14
C CYS A 124 8.75 1.09 4.79
N ASP A 125 9.51 0.20 4.15
CA ASP A 125 9.01 -0.62 3.06
C ASP A 125 8.34 -1.87 3.64
N ILE A 126 7.02 -1.98 3.43
CA ILE A 126 6.22 -3.12 3.89
C ILE A 126 6.66 -4.45 3.27
N LEU A 127 7.39 -4.42 2.16
CA LEU A 127 7.89 -5.61 1.47
C LEU A 127 9.13 -6.19 2.17
N GLU A 128 9.84 -5.38 2.95
CA GLU A 128 11.02 -5.78 3.74
C GLU A 128 10.67 -6.22 5.17
N GLY A 129 9.38 -6.13 5.53
CA GLY A 129 8.85 -6.52 6.82
C GLY A 129 8.55 -5.33 7.74
N LEU A 130 7.50 -5.49 8.52
CA LEU A 130 6.98 -4.52 9.47
C LEU A 130 7.92 -4.43 10.70
N PRO A 131 8.37 -3.23 11.06
CA PRO A 131 9.34 -2.97 12.14
C PRO A 131 8.67 -2.99 13.53
N PHE A 132 7.83 -3.99 13.76
CA PHE A 132 7.00 -4.14 14.95
C PHE A 132 7.09 -5.56 15.47
N ASP A 133 6.91 -5.71 16.77
CA ASP A 133 6.96 -7.01 17.43
C ASP A 133 5.70 -7.84 17.12
N ASP A 134 5.80 -9.14 17.39
CA ASP A 134 4.67 -10.04 17.26
C ASP A 134 3.57 -9.66 18.26
N ASN A 135 2.31 -9.69 17.84
CA ASN A 135 1.15 -9.41 18.70
C ASN A 135 1.14 -8.00 19.33
N GLU A 136 1.54 -6.98 18.58
CA GLU A 136 1.58 -5.59 19.03
C GLU A 136 0.24 -4.85 18.80
N PHE A 137 -0.43 -5.09 17.67
CA PHE A 137 -1.59 -4.29 17.24
C PHE A 137 -2.94 -4.99 17.42
N ASP A 138 -3.92 -4.25 17.95
CA ASP A 138 -5.32 -4.67 18.01
C ASP A 138 -6.05 -4.45 16.68
N TYR A 139 -5.59 -3.49 15.87
CA TYR A 139 -6.18 -3.14 14.59
C TYR A 139 -5.10 -2.71 13.59
N VAL A 140 -5.18 -3.25 12.37
CA VAL A 140 -4.33 -2.85 11.24
C VAL A 140 -5.21 -2.38 10.10
N PHE A 141 -4.92 -1.19 9.59
CA PHE A 141 -5.62 -0.60 8.45
C PHE A 141 -4.64 -0.38 7.31
N MET A 142 -4.99 -0.86 6.11
CA MET A 142 -4.26 -0.54 4.88
C MET A 142 -5.23 -0.11 3.78
N ARG A 143 -4.77 0.73 2.86
CA ARG A 143 -5.59 1.28 1.79
C ARG A 143 -4.77 1.55 0.55
N TYR A 144 -5.33 1.19 -0.59
CA TYR A 144 -4.81 1.53 -1.92
C TYR A 144 -3.38 1.02 -2.17
N MET A 145 -3.11 -0.21 -1.74
CA MET A 145 -1.80 -0.86 -1.91
C MET A 145 -1.68 -1.64 -3.22
N SER A 146 -2.77 -1.78 -4.00
CA SER A 146 -2.79 -2.47 -5.30
C SER A 146 -1.85 -1.91 -6.36
N VAL A 147 -1.42 -0.65 -6.20
CA VAL A 147 -0.43 0.01 -7.07
C VAL A 147 1.01 -0.09 -6.54
N SER A 148 1.21 -0.70 -5.37
CA SER A 148 2.53 -0.80 -4.69
C SER A 148 2.99 -2.24 -4.47
N ILE A 149 2.07 -3.21 -4.41
CA ILE A 149 2.34 -4.61 -4.06
C ILE A 149 2.09 -5.50 -5.28
N LYS A 150 3.10 -6.30 -5.66
CA LYS A 150 2.98 -7.31 -6.72
C LYS A 150 2.17 -8.52 -6.26
N LYS A 151 1.58 -9.21 -7.23
CA LYS A 151 0.71 -10.38 -7.03
C LYS A 151 1.30 -11.44 -6.09
N ASP A 152 2.58 -11.76 -6.27
CA ASP A 152 3.30 -12.78 -5.50
C ASP A 152 3.73 -12.30 -4.10
N GLN A 153 3.69 -10.99 -3.85
CA GLN A 153 4.10 -10.39 -2.58
C GLN A 153 2.95 -10.26 -1.57
N TRP A 154 1.70 -10.20 -2.02
CA TRP A 154 0.52 -10.00 -1.17
C TRP A 154 0.42 -10.99 -0.01
N LEU A 155 0.64 -12.29 -0.26
CA LEU A 155 0.59 -13.29 0.81
C LEU A 155 1.69 -13.09 1.85
N SER A 156 2.87 -12.59 1.46
CA SER A 156 3.95 -12.30 2.39
C SER A 156 3.60 -11.11 3.28
N VAL A 157 3.11 -10.02 2.68
CA VAL A 157 2.66 -8.82 3.40
C VAL A 157 1.54 -9.18 4.39
N LEU A 158 0.53 -9.93 3.95
CA LEU A 158 -0.57 -10.33 4.82
C LEU A 158 -0.14 -11.28 5.95
N LYS A 159 0.87 -12.13 5.72
CA LYS A 159 1.46 -12.97 6.78
C LYS A 159 2.16 -12.13 7.83
N ASP A 160 2.89 -11.11 7.41
CA ASP A 160 3.62 -10.24 8.33
C ASP A 160 2.69 -9.30 9.09
N ILE A 161 1.62 -8.81 8.45
CA ILE A 161 0.52 -8.13 9.15
C ILE A 161 -0.11 -9.06 10.19
N LYS A 162 -0.38 -10.33 9.85
CA LYS A 162 -0.93 -11.29 10.82
C LYS A 162 0.00 -11.52 12.01
N ARG A 163 1.32 -11.48 11.80
CA ARG A 163 2.34 -11.65 12.86
C ARG A 163 2.27 -10.51 13.88
N VAL A 164 2.21 -9.26 13.42
CA VAL A 164 2.18 -8.09 14.31
C VAL A 164 0.83 -7.89 14.98
N MET A 165 -0.22 -8.56 14.53
CA MET A 165 -1.55 -8.49 15.13
C MET A 165 -1.68 -9.38 16.36
N LYS A 166 -2.32 -8.85 17.41
CA LYS A 166 -2.73 -9.64 18.58
C LYS A 166 -3.75 -10.72 18.19
N PRO A 167 -3.83 -11.84 18.93
CA PRO A 167 -4.93 -12.77 18.79
C PRO A 167 -6.27 -12.05 19.04
N GLY A 168 -7.17 -12.12 18.05
CA GLY A 168 -8.45 -11.40 18.09
C GLY A 168 -8.41 -9.98 17.50
N GLY A 169 -7.24 -9.49 17.08
CA GLY A 169 -7.14 -8.23 16.35
C GLY A 169 -7.79 -8.29 14.97
N VAL A 170 -8.06 -7.12 14.39
CA VAL A 170 -8.75 -6.98 13.09
C VAL A 170 -7.85 -6.32 12.06
N ILE A 171 -7.86 -6.86 10.83
CA ILE A 171 -7.29 -6.20 9.67
C ILE A 171 -8.42 -5.69 8.78
N GLU A 172 -8.30 -4.45 8.32
CA GLU A 172 -9.14 -3.87 7.30
C GLU A 172 -8.30 -3.39 6.13
N SER A 173 -8.68 -3.78 4.92
CA SER A 173 -8.04 -3.35 3.68
C SER A 173 -9.07 -2.74 2.74
N VAL A 174 -8.80 -1.53 2.27
CA VAL A 174 -9.65 -0.85 1.28
C VAL A 174 -8.89 -0.70 -0.03
N GLU A 175 -9.24 -1.53 -1.02
CA GLU A 175 -8.60 -1.55 -2.33
C GLU A 175 -9.54 -1.07 -3.44
N LEU A 176 -8.96 -0.48 -4.47
CA LEU A 176 -9.68 -0.10 -5.68
C LEU A 176 -9.76 -1.28 -6.65
N ASN A 177 -10.96 -1.59 -7.10
CA ASN A 177 -11.13 -2.35 -8.33
C ASN A 177 -10.93 -1.40 -9.52
N SER A 178 -9.75 -1.47 -10.14
CA SER A 178 -9.36 -0.58 -11.24
C SER A 178 -9.83 -1.08 -12.60
N PHE A 179 -10.74 -2.05 -12.65
CA PHE A 179 -11.40 -2.52 -13.86
C PHE A 179 -12.86 -2.03 -13.89
N PRO A 180 -13.18 -0.97 -14.65
CA PRO A 180 -14.51 -0.36 -14.63
C PRO A 180 -15.62 -1.32 -15.09
N TYR A 181 -16.84 -1.02 -14.65
CA TYR A 181 -18.05 -1.69 -15.11
C TYR A 181 -18.71 -0.88 -16.25
N SER A 182 -19.63 -1.53 -16.98
CA SER A 182 -20.48 -0.86 -17.99
C SER A 182 -19.69 -0.13 -19.10
N MET A 183 -18.59 -0.74 -19.55
CA MET A 183 -17.71 -0.18 -20.57
C MET A 183 -18.23 -0.43 -21.98
N GLY A 184 -17.99 0.54 -22.87
CA GLY A 184 -18.17 0.35 -24.32
C GLY A 184 -17.09 -0.57 -24.91
N PRO A 185 -17.27 -1.09 -26.14
CA PRO A 185 -16.39 -2.11 -26.73
C PRO A 185 -14.94 -1.66 -26.87
N VAL A 186 -14.68 -0.38 -27.16
CA VAL A 186 -13.32 0.19 -27.26
C VAL A 186 -12.61 0.15 -25.91
N MET A 187 -13.28 0.62 -24.86
CA MET A 187 -12.72 0.61 -23.50
C MET A 187 -12.50 -0.82 -23.00
N ILE A 188 -13.37 -1.78 -23.32
CA ILE A 188 -13.16 -3.20 -22.98
C ILE A 188 -11.84 -3.72 -23.58
N GLN A 189 -11.59 -3.44 -24.87
CA GLN A 189 -10.35 -3.88 -25.52
C GLN A 189 -9.11 -3.25 -24.86
N PHE A 190 -9.17 -1.94 -24.60
CA PHE A 190 -8.10 -1.22 -23.92
C PHE A 190 -7.82 -1.80 -22.53
N MET A 191 -8.85 -1.96 -21.71
CA MET A 191 -8.72 -2.47 -20.34
C MET A 191 -8.25 -3.91 -20.28
N ASN A 192 -8.62 -4.76 -21.24
CA ASN A 192 -8.09 -6.12 -21.32
C ASN A 192 -6.58 -6.10 -21.63
N LYS A 193 -6.15 -5.32 -22.64
CA LYS A 193 -4.73 -5.18 -22.97
C LYS A 193 -3.93 -4.60 -21.79
N MET A 194 -4.49 -3.62 -21.09
CA MET A 194 -3.89 -3.03 -19.90
C MET A 194 -3.81 -4.04 -18.75
N ASN A 195 -4.84 -4.86 -18.54
CA ASN A 195 -4.85 -5.91 -17.53
C ASN A 195 -3.77 -6.97 -17.81
N ASP A 196 -3.61 -7.38 -19.07
CA ASP A 196 -2.57 -8.33 -19.47
C ASP A 196 -1.18 -7.73 -19.22
N ALA A 197 -0.94 -6.47 -19.61
CA ALA A 197 0.32 -5.79 -19.35
C ALA A 197 0.62 -5.62 -17.85
N MET A 198 -0.40 -5.27 -17.05
CA MET A 198 -0.27 -5.17 -15.59
C MET A 198 0.18 -6.50 -14.98
N ILE A 199 -0.42 -7.61 -15.39
CA ILE A 199 -0.11 -8.94 -14.84
C ILE A 199 1.22 -9.47 -15.36
N GLU A 200 1.43 -9.44 -16.67
CA GLU A 200 2.55 -10.14 -17.32
C GLU A 200 3.86 -9.35 -17.28
N VAL A 201 3.79 -8.02 -17.33
CA VAL A 201 4.98 -7.14 -17.37
C VAL A 201 5.28 -6.57 -15.99
N LEU A 202 4.25 -6.05 -15.31
CA LEU A 202 4.44 -5.36 -14.03
C LEU A 202 4.25 -6.28 -12.81
N GLY A 203 3.67 -7.46 -13.00
CA GLY A 203 3.38 -8.40 -11.91
C GLY A 203 2.29 -7.92 -10.95
N MET A 204 1.43 -6.99 -11.37
CA MET A 204 0.39 -6.37 -10.55
C MET A 204 -1.01 -6.72 -11.04
N GLU A 205 -2.00 -6.63 -10.16
CA GLU A 205 -3.38 -6.96 -10.48
C GLU A 205 -4.28 -5.72 -10.32
N LEU A 206 -5.00 -5.36 -11.39
CA LEU A 206 -6.01 -4.29 -11.33
C LEU A 206 -7.20 -4.64 -10.42
N GLN A 207 -7.38 -5.93 -10.13
CA GLN A 207 -8.50 -6.47 -9.37
C GLN A 207 -8.02 -7.41 -8.25
N VAL A 208 -7.32 -6.88 -7.26
CA VAL A 208 -6.83 -7.66 -6.12
C VAL A 208 -8.00 -8.34 -5.39
N LYS A 209 -7.91 -9.65 -5.19
CA LYS A 209 -8.90 -10.45 -4.44
C LYS A 209 -8.30 -10.88 -3.11
N LEU A 210 -8.52 -10.09 -2.06
CA LEU A 210 -7.95 -10.34 -0.73
C LEU A 210 -8.69 -11.42 0.07
N GLU A 211 -10.00 -11.60 -0.14
CA GLU A 211 -10.79 -12.58 0.63
C GLU A 211 -10.24 -14.02 0.55
N PRO A 212 -9.87 -14.57 -0.63
CA PRO A 212 -9.20 -15.86 -0.71
C PRO A 212 -7.88 -15.91 0.06
N MET A 213 -7.07 -14.85 0.00
CA MET A 213 -5.78 -14.77 0.69
C MET A 213 -5.95 -14.74 2.20
N PHE A 214 -6.94 -14.00 2.70
CA PHE A 214 -7.29 -14.01 4.12
C PHE A 214 -7.73 -15.40 4.59
N LYS A 215 -8.52 -16.11 3.79
CA LYS A 215 -8.94 -17.49 4.08
C LYS A 215 -7.76 -18.46 4.07
N GLU A 216 -6.85 -18.36 3.11
CA GLU A 216 -5.61 -19.16 3.05
C GLU A 216 -4.76 -18.96 4.32
N LEU A 217 -4.66 -17.72 4.79
CA LEU A 217 -3.96 -17.36 6.02
C LEU A 217 -4.78 -17.63 7.28
N SER A 218 -5.92 -18.31 7.19
CA SER A 218 -6.78 -18.70 8.32
C SER A 218 -7.26 -17.51 9.16
N PHE A 219 -7.45 -16.34 8.54
CA PHE A 219 -8.22 -15.26 9.17
C PHE A 219 -9.67 -15.70 9.35
N GLN A 220 -10.27 -15.31 10.47
CA GLN A 220 -11.65 -15.63 10.82
C GLN A 220 -12.57 -14.47 10.44
N ASN A 221 -13.85 -14.75 10.25
CA ASN A 221 -14.88 -13.74 9.99
C ASN A 221 -14.58 -12.81 8.80
N VAL A 222 -13.99 -13.35 7.73
CA VAL A 222 -13.63 -12.57 6.53
C VAL A 222 -14.91 -12.08 5.84
N THR A 223 -15.08 -10.77 5.77
CA THR A 223 -16.19 -10.09 5.08
C THR A 223 -15.67 -9.11 4.04
N SER A 224 -16.39 -8.96 2.94
CA SER A 224 -16.08 -8.00 1.89
C SER A 224 -17.29 -7.10 1.62
N ILE A 225 -17.05 -5.79 1.48
CA ILE A 225 -18.06 -4.79 1.15
C ILE A 225 -17.58 -4.05 -0.09
N SER A 226 -18.38 -4.10 -1.16
CA SER A 226 -18.11 -3.34 -2.38
C SER A 226 -19.00 -2.11 -2.46
N LYS A 227 -18.39 -0.96 -2.79
CA LYS A 227 -19.08 0.29 -3.11
C LYS A 227 -18.76 0.65 -4.56
N TYR A 228 -19.77 1.13 -5.27
CA TYR A 228 -19.65 1.52 -6.67
C TYR A 228 -19.79 3.03 -6.77
N ILE A 229 -18.92 3.64 -7.57
CA ILE A 229 -18.93 5.07 -7.83
C ILE A 229 -18.91 5.31 -9.32
N SER A 230 -19.84 6.15 -9.77
CA SER A 230 -20.00 6.49 -11.18
C SER A 230 -18.92 7.48 -11.63
N LEU A 231 -18.46 7.34 -12.87
CA LEU A 231 -17.57 8.33 -13.50
C LEU A 231 -18.42 9.50 -14.01
N GLY A 232 -18.38 10.63 -13.31
CA GLY A 232 -18.97 11.89 -13.71
C GLY A 232 -19.95 12.38 -12.65
N LYS A 233 -20.69 13.43 -13.00
CA LYS A 233 -21.68 14.06 -12.11
C LYS A 233 -23.12 13.59 -12.31
N TRP A 234 -23.33 12.58 -13.15
CA TRP A 234 -24.66 12.20 -13.65
C TRP A 234 -25.44 11.30 -12.70
N ASP A 235 -24.76 10.61 -11.79
CA ASP A 235 -25.38 9.81 -10.75
C ASP A 235 -25.76 10.71 -9.57
N GLU A 236 -27.04 10.80 -9.26
CA GLU A 236 -27.58 11.66 -8.20
C GLU A 236 -27.07 11.27 -6.80
N ASN A 237 -26.67 10.00 -6.60
CA ASN A 237 -26.19 9.52 -5.30
C ASN A 237 -24.73 9.91 -5.04
N THR A 238 -23.92 10.00 -6.10
CA THR A 238 -22.48 10.31 -5.98
C THR A 238 -22.19 11.77 -6.36
N GLY A 239 -22.94 12.37 -7.28
CA GLY A 239 -22.92 13.80 -7.60
C GLY A 239 -21.51 14.38 -7.75
N LYS A 240 -21.17 15.32 -6.86
CA LYS A 240 -19.82 15.95 -6.83
C LYS A 240 -18.70 14.96 -6.53
N ILE A 241 -18.96 13.93 -5.73
CA ILE A 241 -17.98 12.89 -5.40
C ILE A 241 -17.64 12.08 -6.65
N GLY A 242 -18.62 11.77 -7.49
CA GLY A 242 -18.39 11.15 -8.80
C GLY A 242 -17.51 12.01 -9.73
N GLN A 243 -17.68 13.34 -9.71
CA GLN A 243 -16.82 14.26 -10.47
C GLN A 243 -15.37 14.28 -9.96
N ILE A 244 -15.17 14.30 -8.63
CA ILE A 244 -13.84 14.22 -8.03
C ILE A 244 -13.19 12.89 -8.38
N TRP A 245 -13.95 11.79 -8.32
CA TRP A 245 -13.48 10.46 -8.71
C TRP A 245 -13.09 10.37 -10.19
N THR A 246 -13.84 10.99 -11.09
CA THR A 246 -13.45 11.07 -12.51
C THR A 246 -12.14 11.82 -12.70
N THR A 247 -11.98 12.95 -12.03
CA THR A 247 -10.74 13.74 -12.09
C THR A 247 -9.56 12.90 -11.57
N ASN A 248 -9.76 12.21 -10.44
CA ASN A 248 -8.77 11.33 -9.83
C ASN A 248 -8.36 10.18 -10.76
N THR A 249 -9.34 9.54 -11.40
CA THR A 249 -9.13 8.42 -12.33
C THR A 249 -8.38 8.88 -13.58
N TYR A 250 -8.76 10.04 -14.14
CA TYR A 250 -8.07 10.64 -15.28
C TYR A 250 -6.62 10.97 -14.95
N GLN A 251 -6.37 11.66 -13.82
CA GLN A 251 -5.02 11.98 -13.35
C GLN A 251 -4.17 10.71 -13.11
N MET A 252 -4.79 9.64 -12.59
CA MET A 252 -4.10 8.36 -12.41
C MET A 252 -3.66 7.78 -13.76
N GLY A 253 -4.53 7.82 -14.78
CA GLY A 253 -4.21 7.38 -16.14
C GLY A 253 -3.04 8.15 -16.74
N GLU A 254 -3.09 9.49 -16.68
CA GLU A 254 -2.01 10.37 -17.15
C GLU A 254 -0.68 10.10 -16.42
N SER A 255 -0.73 10.00 -15.08
CA SER A 255 0.42 9.68 -14.24
C SER A 255 1.00 8.29 -14.54
N ALA A 256 0.19 7.31 -14.92
CA ALA A 256 0.64 5.96 -15.22
C ALA A 256 1.11 5.77 -16.67
N LYS A 257 0.75 6.69 -17.59
CA LYS A 257 1.03 6.64 -19.03
C LYS A 257 2.47 6.23 -19.36
N PRO A 258 3.54 6.84 -18.80
CA PRO A 258 4.91 6.51 -19.19
C PRO A 258 5.30 5.05 -18.92
N ILE A 259 4.69 4.42 -17.91
CA ILE A 259 4.96 3.04 -17.53
C ILE A 259 4.01 2.08 -18.25
N LEU A 260 2.71 2.39 -18.28
CA LEU A 260 1.69 1.52 -18.87
C LEU A 260 1.75 1.48 -20.40
N ALA A 261 1.97 2.62 -21.06
CA ALA A 261 2.13 2.63 -22.52
C ALA A 261 3.31 1.76 -22.95
N ALA A 262 4.45 1.88 -22.24
CA ALA A 262 5.62 1.03 -22.46
C ALA A 262 5.30 -0.46 -22.23
N ALA A 263 4.64 -0.81 -21.11
CA ALA A 263 4.25 -2.18 -20.80
C ALA A 263 3.26 -2.77 -21.83
N MET A 264 2.40 -1.93 -22.42
CA MET A 264 1.43 -2.32 -23.45
C MET A 264 2.02 -2.30 -24.86
N ASN A 265 3.29 -1.95 -25.05
CA ASN A 265 3.90 -1.67 -26.35
C ASN A 265 3.06 -0.69 -27.19
N LEU A 266 2.66 0.42 -26.59
CA LEU A 266 1.95 1.53 -27.24
C LEU A 266 2.89 2.72 -27.40
N THR A 267 2.75 3.43 -28.52
CA THR A 267 3.26 4.79 -28.69
C THR A 267 2.44 5.80 -27.89
N GLU A 268 2.95 7.02 -27.69
CA GLU A 268 2.18 8.09 -27.04
C GLU A 268 0.91 8.42 -27.82
N ASP A 269 0.97 8.45 -29.15
CA ASP A 269 -0.17 8.72 -30.03
C ASP A 269 -1.25 7.62 -30.00
N GLU A 270 -0.87 6.37 -29.70
CA GLU A 270 -1.84 5.26 -29.56
C GLU A 270 -2.48 5.21 -28.17
N TRP A 271 -1.84 5.84 -27.17
CA TRP A 271 -2.39 5.98 -25.83
C TRP A 271 -3.44 7.09 -25.77
N ASP A 272 -3.18 8.22 -26.44
CA ASP A 272 -4.05 9.41 -26.48
C ASP A 272 -5.31 9.24 -27.34
#